data_AF-A0A7W1BTT7-F1
#
_entry.id   AF-A0A7W1BTT7-F1
#
_cell.length_a   1.000
_cell.length_b   1.000
_cell.length_c   1.000
_cell.angle_alpha   90.00
_cell.angle_beta   90.00
_cell.angle_gamma   90.00
#
_symmetry.space_group_name_H-M   'P 1'
#
loop_
_entity.id
_entity.type
_entity.pdbx_description
1 polymer ?
#
loop_
_entity_poly.entity_id
_entity_poly.type
_entity_poly.pdbx_seq_one_letter_code
_entity_poly.pdbx_strand_id
1 'polypeptide(L)' 'MIVRILIWSLYDSKTTIEELRDSLAELEPPSGWLWNEAGERFGVATFGHELPEAVAHARQLIGHEPDVADEFDLLDL' A
#
# COMPACT_ATOMS: atom_id res chain seq x y z
N MET A 1 8.40 6.24 15.91
CA MET A 1 8.46 5.63 14.55
C MET A 1 7.12 5.86 13.90
N ILE A 2 7.07 6.25 12.63
CA ILE A 2 5.80 6.48 11.93
C ILE A 2 5.36 5.20 11.22
N VAL A 3 4.08 4.88 11.30
CA VAL A 3 3.42 3.82 10.53
C VAL A 3 2.37 4.47 9.64
N ARG A 4 2.33 4.10 8.36
CA ARG A 4 1.27 4.53 7.43
C ARG A 4 0.53 3.34 6.88
N ILE A 5 -0.80 3.47 6.79
CA ILE A 5 -1.67 2.49 6.14
C ILE A 5 -2.36 3.17 4.98
N LEU A 6 -2.08 2.70 3.77
CA LEU A 6 -2.74 3.17 2.55
C LEU A 6 -3.55 2.02 1.95
N ILE A 7 -4.82 2.24 1.64
CA ILE A 7 -5.72 1.22 1.05
C ILE A 7 -6.40 1.78 -0.19
N TRP A 8 -6.48 0.97 -1.23
CA TRP A 8 -7.19 1.21 -2.48
C TRP A 8 -8.21 0.09 -2.72
N SER A 9 -9.39 0.44 -3.20
CA SER A 9 -10.28 -0.47 -3.92
C SER A 9 -9.74 -0.70 -5.33
N LEU A 10 -9.68 -1.95 -5.77
CA LEU A 10 -9.32 -2.25 -7.16
C LEU A 10 -10.51 -2.27 -8.11
N TYR A 11 -11.75 -2.12 -7.61
CA TYR A 11 -12.99 -2.27 -8.39
C TYR A 11 -13.10 -1.28 -9.55
N ASP A 12 -12.57 -0.05 -9.40
CA ASP A 12 -12.53 0.99 -10.43
C ASP A 12 -11.09 1.35 -10.83
N SER A 13 -10.13 0.44 -10.56
CA SER A 13 -8.72 0.68 -10.84
C SER A 13 -8.35 0.29 -12.26
N LYS A 14 -7.22 0.83 -12.75
CA LYS A 14 -6.69 0.52 -14.09
C LYS A 14 -5.86 -0.77 -14.13
N THR A 15 -5.79 -1.52 -13.02
CA THR A 15 -4.87 -2.64 -12.85
C THR A 15 -5.52 -3.82 -12.13
N THR A 16 -4.87 -4.98 -12.14
CA THR A 16 -5.30 -6.17 -11.37
C THR A 16 -4.31 -6.50 -10.24
N ILE A 17 -4.72 -7.38 -9.33
CA ILE A 17 -3.82 -7.84 -8.26
C ILE A 17 -2.63 -8.63 -8.81
N GLU A 18 -2.80 -9.38 -9.90
CA GLU A 18 -1.71 -10.09 -10.57
C GLU A 18 -0.68 -9.12 -11.13
N GLU A 19 -1.12 -8.08 -11.85
CA GLU A 19 -0.23 -7.06 -12.39
C GLU A 19 0.55 -6.32 -11.29
N LEU A 20 -0.11 -6.01 -10.17
CA LEU A 20 0.54 -5.39 -9.01
C LEU A 20 1.60 -6.32 -8.40
N ARG A 21 1.32 -7.62 -8.26
CA ARG A 21 2.28 -8.60 -7.73
C ARG A 21 3.51 -8.75 -8.62
N ASP A 22 3.32 -8.71 -9.93
CA ASP A 22 4.41 -8.85 -10.90
C ASP A 22 5.25 -7.57 -11.02
N SER A 23 4.66 -6.40 -10.72
CA SER A 23 5.31 -5.10 -10.94
C SER A 23 5.93 -4.49 -9.67
N LEU A 24 5.40 -4.78 -8.49
CA LEU A 24 5.82 -4.13 -7.25
C LEU A 24 7.01 -4.85 -6.60
N ALA A 25 8.00 -4.06 -6.20
CA ALA A 25 9.13 -4.55 -5.43
C ALA A 25 8.70 -4.98 -4.02
N GLU A 26 9.43 -5.94 -3.45
CA GLU A 26 9.34 -6.24 -2.03
C GLU A 26 9.75 -5.02 -1.19
N LEU A 27 9.12 -4.89 -0.01
CA LEU A 27 9.42 -3.83 0.94
C LEU A 27 10.29 -4.38 2.05
N GLU A 28 11.20 -3.56 2.57
CA GLU A 28 12.00 -3.93 3.73
C GLU A 28 11.13 -4.12 4.97
N PRO A 29 11.28 -5.24 5.71
CA PRO A 29 10.56 -5.45 6.95
C PRO A 29 10.84 -4.31 7.95
N PRO A 30 9.83 -3.87 8.72
CA PRO A 30 8.51 -4.49 8.88
C PRO A 30 7.43 -4.00 7.88
N SER A 31 7.79 -3.26 6.84
CA SER A 31 6.83 -2.80 5.82
C SER A 31 6.34 -3.95 4.94
N GLY A 32 5.13 -3.84 4.40
CA GLY A 32 4.57 -4.89 3.54
C GLY A 32 3.30 -4.50 2.80
N TRP A 33 3.09 -5.18 1.66
CA TRP A 33 1.86 -5.08 0.86
C TRP A 33 0.73 -5.89 1.49
N LEU A 34 -0.51 -5.42 1.32
CA LEU A 34 -1.73 -6.00 1.86
C LEU A 34 -2.69 -6.34 0.72
N TRP A 35 -3.30 -7.51 0.78
CA TRP A 35 -4.36 -7.92 -0.14
C TRP A 35 -5.55 -8.47 0.62
N ASN A 36 -6.73 -7.95 0.31
CA ASN A 36 -8.00 -8.46 0.79
C ASN A 36 -8.83 -8.90 -0.42
N GLU A 37 -8.86 -10.20 -0.66
CA GLU A 37 -9.60 -10.82 -1.76
C GLU A 37 -11.11 -10.59 -1.65
N ALA A 38 -11.69 -10.74 -0.45
CA ALA A 38 -13.13 -10.62 -0.25
C ALA A 38 -13.68 -9.20 -0.49
N GLY A 39 -12.84 -8.19 -0.24
CA GLY A 39 -13.19 -6.78 -0.45
C GLY A 39 -12.60 -6.16 -1.71
N GLU A 40 -11.83 -6.92 -2.49
CA GLU A 40 -11.00 -6.45 -3.61
C GLU A 40 -10.20 -5.18 -3.26
N ARG A 41 -9.50 -5.23 -2.11
CA ARG A 41 -8.68 -4.11 -1.63
C ARG A 41 -7.21 -4.46 -1.63
N PHE A 42 -6.42 -3.57 -2.21
CA PHE A 42 -4.97 -3.58 -2.15
C PHE A 42 -4.50 -2.50 -1.18
N GLY A 43 -3.37 -2.72 -0.54
CA GLY A 43 -2.84 -1.73 0.39
C GLY A 43 -1.38 -1.94 0.73
N VAL A 44 -0.88 -1.06 1.59
CA VAL A 44 0.47 -1.14 2.14
C VAL A 44 0.47 -0.66 3.58
N ALA A 45 1.23 -1.35 4.43
CA ALA A 45 1.67 -0.85 5.72
C ALA A 45 3.15 -0.49 5.62
N THR A 46 3.51 0.78 5.82
CA THR A 46 4.90 1.24 5.76
C THR A 46 5.38 1.73 7.11
N PHE A 47 6.62 1.40 7.46
CA PHE A 47 7.29 1.87 8.67
C PHE A 47 8.45 2.78 8.31
N GLY A 48 8.53 3.94 8.96
CA GLY A 48 9.59 4.91 8.74
C GLY A 48 9.07 6.31 8.40
N HIS A 49 9.99 7.26 8.33
CA HIS A 49 9.65 8.66 8.09
C HIS A 49 9.29 8.95 6.64
N GLU A 50 9.90 8.24 5.70
CA GLU A 50 9.70 8.41 4.26
C GLU A 50 8.83 7.27 3.69
N LEU A 51 8.07 7.58 2.65
CA LEU A 51 7.33 6.56 1.90
C LEU A 51 8.26 5.90 0.88
N PRO A 52 8.31 4.55 0.81
CA PRO A 52 9.09 3.85 -0.21
C PRO A 52 8.65 4.24 -1.64
N GLU A 53 9.60 4.35 -2.57
CA GLU A 53 9.30 4.67 -3.98
C GLU A 53 8.31 3.68 -4.61
N ALA A 54 8.35 2.41 -4.19
CA ALA A 54 7.42 1.39 -4.65
C ALA A 54 5.95 1.73 -4.35
N VAL A 55 5.67 2.52 -3.30
CA VAL A 55 4.31 3.01 -2.99
C VAL A 55 3.85 4.03 -4.02
N ALA A 56 4.73 4.93 -4.45
CA ALA A 56 4.42 5.86 -5.53
C ALA A 56 4.16 5.11 -6.85
N HIS A 57 4.91 4.03 -7.11
CA HIS A 57 4.69 3.18 -8.29
C HIS A 57 3.33 2.47 -8.23
N ALA A 58 2.96 1.88 -7.09
CA ALA A 58 1.64 1.28 -6.89
C ALA A 58 0.51 2.27 -7.18
N ARG A 59 0.61 3.50 -6.66
CA ARG A 59 -0.38 4.55 -6.91
C ARG A 59 -0.52 4.87 -8.41
N GLN A 60 0.59 4.89 -9.16
CA GLN A 60 0.56 5.14 -10.59
C GLN A 60 -0.15 4.02 -11.37
N LEU A 61 0.11 2.75 -11.00
CA LEU A 61 -0.54 1.59 -11.61
C LEU A 61 -2.04 1.57 -11.34
N ILE A 62 -2.44 1.82 -10.09
CA ILE A 62 -3.85 1.87 -9.67
C ILE A 62 -4.57 3.05 -10.34
N GLY A 63 -3.90 4.20 -10.44
CA GLY A 63 -4.36 5.35 -11.22
C GLY A 63 -5.20 6.36 -10.44
N HIS A 64 -5.31 6.20 -9.12
CA HIS A 64 -5.98 7.15 -8.21
C HIS A 64 -5.31 7.17 -6.82
N GLU A 65 -5.67 8.16 -6.01
CA GLU A 65 -5.21 8.27 -4.62
C GLU A 65 -5.84 7.17 -3.73
N PRO A 66 -5.20 6.81 -2.60
CA PRO A 66 -5.78 5.86 -1.66
C PRO A 66 -7.16 6.29 -1.15
N ASP A 67 -8.07 5.32 -0.99
CA ASP A 67 -9.35 5.52 -0.32
C ASP A 67 -9.19 5.71 1.19
N VAL A 68 -8.14 5.11 1.75
CA VAL A 68 -7.72 5.28 3.15
C VAL A 68 -6.25 5.66 3.16
N ALA A 69 -5.91 6.72 3.89
CA ALA A 69 -4.54 7.17 4.10
C ALA A 69 -4.36 7.63 5.55
N ASP A 70 -4.02 6.70 6.43
CA ASP A 70 -3.84 6.96 7.85
C ASP A 70 -2.35 6.95 8.24
N GLU A 71 -1.99 7.83 9.17
CA GLU A 71 -0.65 7.95 9.74
C GLU A 71 -0.72 7.82 11.27
N PHE A 72 0.21 7.06 11.83
CA PHE A 72 0.26 6.73 13.26
C PHE A 72 1.67 6.88 13.80
N ASP A 73 1.77 7.32 15.05
CA ASP A 73 2.96 7.13 15.87
C ASP A 73 2.90 5.75 16.54
N LEU A 74 3.93 4.94 16.32
CA LEU A 74 4.08 3.67 17.02
C LEU A 74 4.41 3.93 18.49
N LEU A 75 3.62 3.33 19.39
CA LEU A 75 3.83 3.41 20.83
C LEU A 75 4.80 2.32 21.30
N ASP A 76 5.67 2.68 22.24
CA ASP A 76 6.51 1.73 22.99
C ASP A 76 5.74 1.31 24.26
N LEU A 77 5.06 0.14 24.21
CA LEU A 77 4.26 -0.43 25.31
C LEU A 77 4.85 -1.73 25.86
#